data_AF-A0ABD4K865-F1
#
_entry.id   AF-A0ABD4K865-F1
#
_cell.length_a   1.000
_cell.length_b   1.000
_cell.length_c   1.000
_cell.angle_alpha   90.00
_cell.angle_beta   90.00
_cell.angle_gamma   90.00
#
_symmetry.space_group_name_H-M   'P 1'
#
loop_
_entity.id
_entity.type
_entity.pdbx_description
1 polymer ?
#
loop_
_entity_poly.entity_id
_entity_poly.type
_entity_poly.pdbx_seq_one_letter_code
_entity_poly.pdbx_strand_id
1 'polypeptide(L)'
;MTILLRTVATLPLLLPLTVSADPAPPDKADYLSKISFHSPSMPGFRTAEMLSTGFTGAYVTMSSNSESLNLNDLKFSVNHDWIVVKPQPVEGRIQLMMIRQPRADERAMTLTLKNLKTGNTQRHDFFVDTWLTGDGELDKNFARAREHCARLGGKLLSTQEFRTLSRQWFGLSSGRLRDLYPEATIFNQQMQAGDSFWVHEAKPLYLHTGAKSNNRNVGTLCRHQYDKRAV
;
A
#
# COMPACT_ATOMS: atom_id res chain seq x y z
N MET A 1 87.73 15.87 -38.17
CA MET A 1 86.52 16.64 -37.80
C MET A 1 85.44 16.21 -38.79
N THR A 2 84.30 15.64 -38.42
CA THR A 2 83.32 16.17 -37.45
C THR A 2 82.34 15.06 -37.02
N ILE A 3 82.29 14.82 -35.70
CA ILE A 3 81.15 14.46 -34.82
C ILE A 3 80.28 13.22 -35.17
N LEU A 4 80.47 12.15 -34.38
CA LEU A 4 79.43 11.15 -34.07
C LEU A 4 78.27 11.82 -33.30
N LEU A 5 77.07 11.80 -33.86
CA LEU A 5 75.84 12.12 -33.12
C LEU A 5 75.24 10.84 -32.54
N ARG A 6 75.43 10.66 -31.22
CA ARG A 6 74.67 9.72 -30.41
C ARG A 6 73.23 10.21 -30.29
N THR A 7 72.28 9.51 -30.91
CA THR A 7 70.86 9.66 -30.62
C THR A 7 70.52 8.94 -29.31
N VAL A 8 70.23 9.70 -28.27
CA VAL A 8 69.65 9.21 -27.02
C VAL A 8 68.17 8.94 -27.29
N ALA A 9 67.76 7.67 -27.25
CA ALA A 9 66.35 7.30 -27.28
C ALA A 9 65.76 7.49 -25.88
N THR A 10 65.00 8.56 -25.68
CA THR A 10 64.14 8.71 -24.50
C THR A 10 62.90 7.86 -24.67
N LEU A 11 62.86 6.71 -23.99
CA LEU A 11 61.65 5.91 -23.80
C LEU A 11 60.66 6.71 -22.92
N PRO A 12 59.40 6.95 -23.34
CA PRO A 12 58.39 7.45 -22.43
C PRO A 12 57.95 6.29 -21.53
N LEU A 13 58.12 6.45 -20.21
CA LEU A 13 57.51 5.56 -19.23
C LEU A 13 55.97 5.72 -19.33
N LEU A 14 55.30 4.75 -19.93
CA LEU A 14 53.86 4.55 -19.78
C LEU A 14 53.60 3.99 -18.38
N LEU A 15 53.24 4.87 -17.44
CA LEU A 15 52.68 4.46 -16.16
C LEU A 15 51.35 3.73 -16.40
N PRO A 16 51.12 2.55 -15.81
CA PRO A 16 49.83 1.91 -15.89
C PRO A 16 48.84 2.77 -15.12
N LEU A 17 47.92 3.42 -15.84
CA LEU A 17 46.70 3.96 -15.25
C LEU A 17 45.91 2.77 -14.74
N THR A 18 46.11 2.42 -13.47
CA THR A 18 45.17 1.59 -12.74
C THR A 18 43.87 2.37 -12.65
N VAL A 19 42.95 2.10 -13.57
CA VAL A 19 41.54 2.45 -13.40
C VAL A 19 41.11 1.69 -12.16
N SER A 20 41.13 2.35 -11.00
CA SER A 20 40.32 1.93 -9.87
C SER A 20 38.88 2.04 -10.34
N ALA A 21 38.30 0.92 -10.77
CA ALA A 21 36.86 0.81 -10.82
C ALA A 21 36.40 1.04 -9.38
N ASP A 22 35.69 2.14 -9.15
CA ASP A 22 34.98 2.33 -7.89
C ASP A 22 34.20 1.03 -7.62
N PRO A 23 34.28 0.47 -6.40
CA PRO A 23 33.47 -0.68 -6.06
C PRO A 23 32.02 -0.32 -6.38
N ALA A 24 31.36 -1.19 -7.15
CA ALA A 24 29.95 -1.02 -7.46
C ALA A 24 29.21 -0.68 -6.16
N PRO A 25 28.37 0.38 -6.15
CA PRO A 25 27.61 0.72 -4.95
C PRO A 25 26.92 -0.56 -4.46
N PRO A 26 26.97 -0.86 -3.14
CA PRO A 26 26.41 -2.09 -2.60
C PRO A 26 25.01 -2.26 -3.16
N ASP A 27 24.75 -3.45 -3.72
CA ASP A 27 23.44 -3.81 -4.29
C ASP A 27 22.35 -3.19 -3.44
N LYS A 28 21.55 -2.28 -4.03
CA LYS A 28 20.51 -1.55 -3.31
C LYS A 28 19.69 -2.60 -2.56
N ALA A 29 19.80 -2.60 -1.24
CA ALA A 29 19.15 -3.61 -0.42
C ALA A 29 17.65 -3.59 -0.70
N ASP A 30 17.13 -4.66 -1.30
CA ASP A 30 15.72 -4.81 -1.59
C ASP A 30 15.06 -5.62 -0.48
N TYR A 31 14.75 -4.94 0.62
CA TYR A 31 14.02 -5.52 1.74
C TYR A 31 12.53 -5.72 1.40
N LEU A 32 11.94 -4.84 0.59
CA LEU A 32 10.51 -4.89 0.30
C LEU A 32 10.08 -6.10 -0.52
N SER A 33 10.88 -6.57 -1.47
CA SER A 33 10.58 -7.84 -2.14
C SER A 33 10.57 -9.04 -1.18
N LYS A 34 11.23 -8.89 -0.03
CA LYS A 34 11.31 -9.89 1.04
C LYS A 34 10.23 -9.73 2.12
N ILE A 35 9.30 -8.80 1.94
CA ILE A 35 8.21 -8.54 2.88
C ILE A 35 6.87 -8.87 2.21
N SER A 36 6.10 -9.67 2.93
CA SER A 36 4.73 -10.02 2.57
C SER A 36 3.73 -9.15 3.31
N PHE A 37 2.72 -8.64 2.59
CA PHE A 37 1.63 -7.84 3.15
C PHE A 37 0.34 -8.66 3.23
N HIS A 38 -0.32 -8.61 4.39
CA HIS A 38 -1.51 -9.42 4.71
C HIS A 38 -2.65 -8.55 5.23
N SER A 39 -3.79 -8.51 4.54
CA SER A 39 -5.03 -7.97 5.09
C SER A 39 -5.72 -8.99 6.01
N PRO A 40 -6.47 -8.57 7.04
CA PRO A 40 -7.20 -9.46 7.97
C PRO A 40 -8.06 -10.53 7.30
N SER A 41 -8.63 -10.17 6.16
CA SER A 41 -9.61 -10.95 5.44
C SER A 41 -9.00 -11.91 4.41
N MET A 42 -7.67 -11.94 4.26
CA MET A 42 -7.01 -12.78 3.25
C MET A 42 -5.69 -13.39 3.74
N PRO A 43 -5.51 -14.72 3.59
CA PRO A 43 -4.24 -15.38 3.89
C PRO A 43 -3.21 -15.31 2.73
N GLY A 44 -3.47 -14.53 1.68
CA GLY A 44 -2.63 -14.48 0.47
C GLY A 44 -1.65 -13.30 0.46
N PHE A 45 -0.44 -13.53 -0.03
CA PHE A 45 0.60 -12.50 -0.13
C PHE A 45 0.19 -11.37 -1.08
N ARG A 46 0.46 -10.14 -0.66
CA ARG A 46 0.38 -8.93 -1.49
C ARG A 46 1.69 -8.17 -1.43
N THR A 47 1.85 -7.31 -2.42
CA THR A 47 2.88 -6.28 -2.47
C THR A 47 2.37 -5.01 -1.78
N ALA A 48 3.26 -4.03 -1.63
CA ALA A 48 2.91 -2.72 -1.10
C ALA A 48 1.83 -1.97 -1.92
N GLU A 49 1.52 -2.40 -3.16
CA GLU A 49 0.48 -1.82 -4.00
C GLU A 49 -0.90 -1.78 -3.33
N MET A 50 -1.18 -2.68 -2.37
CA MET A 50 -2.45 -2.65 -1.64
C MET A 50 -2.66 -1.37 -0.83
N LEU A 51 -1.58 -0.63 -0.52
CA LEU A 51 -1.63 0.64 0.19
C LEU A 51 -2.15 1.80 -0.69
N SER A 52 -2.32 1.58 -2.00
CA SER A 52 -2.92 2.56 -2.93
C SER A 52 -4.42 2.75 -2.74
N THR A 53 -5.07 1.85 -2.01
CA THR A 53 -6.48 1.99 -1.63
C THR A 53 -6.64 1.81 -0.13
N GLY A 54 -7.60 2.48 0.49
CA GLY A 54 -7.70 2.44 1.94
C GLY A 54 -8.97 3.01 2.52
N PHE A 55 -9.13 2.83 3.82
CA PHE A 55 -10.19 3.41 4.64
C PHE A 55 -9.71 3.53 6.09
N THR A 56 -10.36 4.39 6.88
CA THR A 56 -10.03 4.50 8.31
C THR A 56 -10.25 3.15 8.99
N GLY A 57 -9.25 2.66 9.69
CA GLY A 57 -9.24 1.35 10.34
C GLY A 57 -8.77 0.19 9.46
N ALA A 58 -8.49 0.43 8.18
CA ALA A 58 -7.81 -0.57 7.34
C ALA A 58 -6.39 -0.80 7.86
N TYR A 59 -5.96 -2.06 7.92
CA TYR A 59 -4.60 -2.39 8.32
C TYR A 59 -4.05 -3.59 7.59
N VAL A 60 -2.72 -3.62 7.48
CA VAL A 60 -1.98 -4.73 6.91
C VAL A 60 -0.99 -5.22 7.94
N THR A 61 -0.89 -6.53 8.10
CA THR A 61 0.21 -7.15 8.83
C THR A 61 1.30 -7.48 7.82
N MET A 62 2.51 -7.03 8.09
CA MET A 62 3.71 -7.35 7.36
C MET A 62 4.45 -8.48 8.06
N SER A 63 4.98 -9.42 7.28
CA SER A 63 5.87 -10.47 7.75
C SER A 63 7.00 -10.67 6.75
N SER A 64 8.13 -11.21 7.20
CA SER A 64 9.18 -11.63 6.26
C SER A 64 8.69 -12.84 5.45
N ASN A 65 9.11 -12.92 4.20
CA ASN A 65 9.03 -14.13 3.37
C ASN A 65 10.42 -14.71 3.05
N SER A 66 11.46 -14.20 3.70
CA SER A 66 12.86 -14.55 3.49
C SER A 66 13.57 -14.81 4.81
N GLU A 67 14.27 -15.94 4.93
CA GLU A 67 15.09 -16.27 6.10
C GLU A 67 16.20 -15.23 6.33
N SER A 68 16.62 -14.52 5.28
CA SER A 68 17.64 -13.47 5.35
C SER A 68 17.14 -12.14 5.92
N LEU A 69 15.88 -12.03 6.34
CA LEU A 69 15.29 -10.78 6.82
C LEU A 69 14.43 -11.02 8.06
N ASN A 70 14.82 -10.41 9.18
CA ASN A 70 13.99 -10.32 10.37
C ASN A 70 13.43 -8.90 10.47
N LEU A 71 12.09 -8.76 10.53
CA LEU A 71 11.44 -7.45 10.63
C LEU A 71 11.75 -6.74 11.96
N ASN A 72 12.15 -7.46 13.01
CA ASN A 72 12.59 -6.84 14.27
C ASN A 72 13.89 -6.05 14.11
N ASP A 73 14.70 -6.38 13.10
CA ASP A 73 15.93 -5.64 12.78
C ASP A 73 15.65 -4.38 11.95
N LEU A 74 14.39 -4.14 11.57
CA LEU A 74 13.99 -3.02 10.76
C LEU A 74 13.21 -1.99 11.59
N LYS A 75 13.60 -0.72 11.45
CA LYS A 75 12.77 0.40 11.87
C LYS A 75 11.97 0.91 10.69
N PHE A 76 10.64 0.85 10.81
CA PHE A 76 9.71 1.40 9.84
C PHE A 76 9.32 2.82 10.23
N SER A 77 9.24 3.71 9.25
CA SER A 77 8.70 5.06 9.42
C SER A 77 7.99 5.53 8.16
N VAL A 78 7.03 6.42 8.34
CA VAL A 78 6.23 7.04 7.27
C VAL A 78 6.37 8.56 7.36
N ASN A 79 6.23 9.27 6.24
CA ASN A 79 6.33 10.73 6.20
C ASN A 79 5.03 11.46 6.60
N HIS A 80 3.88 10.76 6.62
CA HIS A 80 2.60 11.31 7.08
C HIS A 80 1.99 10.44 8.18
N ASP A 81 1.29 11.08 9.12
CA ASP A 81 0.75 10.44 10.34
C ASP A 81 -0.63 9.77 10.14
N TRP A 82 -1.17 9.75 8.92
CA TRP A 82 -2.41 9.03 8.64
C TRP A 82 -2.24 7.51 8.56
N ILE A 83 -0.99 7.03 8.52
CA ILE A 83 -0.62 5.64 8.79
C ILE A 83 0.17 5.59 10.09
N VAL A 84 -0.14 4.60 10.94
CA VAL A 84 0.69 4.28 12.11
C VAL A 84 1.33 2.91 11.93
N VAL A 85 2.59 2.82 12.35
CA VAL A 85 3.33 1.56 12.47
C VAL A 85 3.12 1.02 13.87
N LYS A 86 2.57 -0.19 13.99
CA LYS A 86 2.37 -0.87 15.28
C LYS A 86 3.17 -2.17 15.32
N PRO A 87 3.95 -2.42 16.39
CA PRO A 87 4.45 -3.77 16.62
C PRO A 87 3.29 -4.73 16.85
N GLN A 88 3.45 -5.98 16.46
CA GLN A 88 2.49 -7.04 16.80
C GLN A 88 3.04 -7.92 17.93
N PRO A 89 2.18 -8.56 18.74
CA PRO A 89 2.63 -9.47 19.80
C PRO A 89 3.44 -10.66 19.26
N VAL A 90 3.18 -11.05 18.01
CA VAL A 90 3.91 -12.13 17.34
C VAL A 90 5.22 -11.59 16.79
N GLU A 91 6.32 -12.23 17.19
CA GLU A 91 7.66 -11.87 16.76
C GLU A 91 7.78 -11.81 15.22
N GLY A 92 8.50 -10.80 14.69
CA GLY A 92 8.74 -10.66 13.26
C GLY A 92 7.53 -10.18 12.46
N ARG A 93 6.48 -9.68 13.14
CA ARG A 93 5.32 -9.06 12.49
C ARG A 93 5.17 -7.59 12.88
N ILE A 94 4.89 -6.76 11.88
CA ILE A 94 4.63 -5.33 12.03
C ILE A 94 3.31 -5.02 11.35
N GLN A 95 2.51 -4.13 11.92
CA GLN A 95 1.26 -3.70 11.32
C GLN A 95 1.37 -2.25 10.83
N LEU A 96 0.87 -1.98 9.63
CA LEU A 96 0.58 -0.62 9.17
C LEU A 96 -0.93 -0.43 9.23
N MET A 97 -1.39 0.57 9.98
CA MET A 97 -2.82 0.86 10.16
C MET A 97 -3.12 2.28 9.69
N MET A 98 -4.15 2.41 8.84
CA MET A 98 -4.64 3.69 8.35
C MET A 98 -5.61 4.27 9.39
N ILE A 99 -5.24 5.37 10.04
CA ILE A 99 -5.98 5.90 11.21
C ILE A 99 -6.90 7.06 10.90
N ARG A 100 -6.68 7.72 9.76
CA ARG A 100 -7.50 8.81 9.27
C ARG A 100 -7.40 8.89 7.77
N GLN A 101 -8.35 9.59 7.18
CA GLN A 101 -8.28 9.99 5.79
C GLN A 101 -7.08 10.93 5.53
N PRO A 102 -6.25 10.69 4.50
CA PRO A 102 -5.23 11.64 4.11
C PRO A 102 -5.84 12.90 3.51
N ARG A 103 -5.16 14.03 3.63
CA ARG A 103 -5.45 15.22 2.82
C ARG A 103 -4.98 15.02 1.38
N ALA A 104 -5.40 15.89 0.48
CA ALA A 104 -5.09 15.77 -0.95
C ALA A 104 -3.57 15.75 -1.24
N ASP A 105 -2.80 16.55 -0.48
CA ASP A 105 -1.35 16.70 -0.52
C ASP A 105 -0.60 15.60 0.25
N GLU A 106 -1.27 14.91 1.19
CA GLU A 106 -0.71 13.80 1.98
C GLU A 106 -0.86 12.43 1.30
N ARG A 107 -1.42 12.39 0.09
CA ARG A 107 -1.66 11.13 -0.64
C ARG A 107 -0.40 10.47 -1.16
N ALA A 108 0.64 11.26 -1.44
CA ALA A 108 1.96 10.76 -1.73
C ALA A 108 2.65 10.38 -0.40
N MET A 109 2.98 9.11 -0.24
CA MET A 109 3.54 8.57 0.99
C MET A 109 4.86 7.89 0.70
N THR A 110 5.81 8.04 1.62
CA THR A 110 7.07 7.31 1.62
C THR A 110 7.14 6.39 2.84
N LEU A 111 7.13 5.08 2.60
CA LEU A 111 7.51 4.09 3.61
C LEU A 111 9.04 3.94 3.61
N THR A 112 9.65 4.24 4.75
CA THR A 112 11.11 4.09 4.96
C THR A 112 11.38 2.89 5.85
N LEU A 113 12.30 2.03 5.42
CA LEU A 113 12.78 0.87 6.16
C LEU A 113 14.26 1.08 6.44
N LYS A 114 14.63 1.23 7.71
CA LYS A 114 16.04 1.31 8.15
C LYS A 114 16.43 0.01 8.82
N ASN A 115 17.40 -0.70 8.25
CA ASN A 115 18.00 -1.85 8.89
C ASN A 115 18.94 -1.38 10.01
N LEU A 116 18.62 -1.75 11.25
CA LEU A 116 19.33 -1.28 12.44
C LEU A 116 20.71 -1.93 12.60
N LYS A 117 20.94 -3.11 12.00
CA LYS A 117 22.22 -3.82 12.04
C LYS A 117 23.24 -3.27 11.04
N THR A 118 22.78 -2.95 9.83
CA THR A 118 23.65 -2.52 8.72
C THR A 118 23.65 -1.00 8.50
N GLY A 119 22.66 -0.28 9.03
CA GLY A 119 22.45 1.13 8.77
C GLY A 119 21.78 1.43 7.41
N ASN A 120 21.63 0.43 6.54
CA ASN A 120 21.03 0.58 5.21
C ASN A 120 19.57 1.05 5.31
N THR A 121 19.19 1.93 4.39
CA THR A 121 17.85 2.49 4.32
C THR A 121 17.25 2.26 2.93
N GLN A 122 16.06 1.68 2.88
CA GLN A 122 15.24 1.57 1.67
C GLN A 122 14.04 2.50 1.81
N ARG A 123 13.66 3.18 0.73
CA ARG A 123 12.45 4.00 0.64
C ARG A 123 11.54 3.43 -0.42
N HIS A 124 10.23 3.48 -0.16
CA HIS A 124 9.21 3.11 -1.09
C HIS A 124 8.11 4.15 -1.10
N ASP A 125 8.01 4.80 -2.25
CA ASP A 125 7.00 5.81 -2.51
C ASP A 125 5.75 5.12 -3.08
N PHE A 126 4.60 5.49 -2.54
CA PHE A 126 3.31 5.05 -3.05
C PHE A 126 2.30 6.19 -2.97
N PHE A 127 1.20 6.04 -3.71
CA PHE A 127 0.16 7.06 -3.78
C PHE A 127 -1.20 6.44 -3.49
N VAL A 128 -2.02 7.14 -2.68
CA VAL A 128 -3.40 6.71 -2.40
C VAL A 128 -4.34 7.23 -3.49
N ASP A 129 -4.74 6.33 -4.39
CA ASP A 129 -5.67 6.63 -5.48
C ASP A 129 -7.13 6.65 -5.02
N THR A 130 -7.47 5.75 -4.11
CA THR A 130 -8.85 5.53 -3.66
C THR A 130 -8.92 5.47 -2.15
N TRP A 131 -9.66 6.42 -1.58
CA TRP A 131 -10.04 6.37 -0.16
C TRP A 131 -11.53 6.09 -0.03
N LEU A 132 -11.91 5.14 0.81
CA LEU A 132 -13.31 4.87 1.09
C LEU A 132 -13.85 5.66 2.27
N THR A 133 -15.09 6.10 2.11
CA THR A 133 -15.92 6.66 3.16
C THR A 133 -17.24 5.92 3.22
N GLY A 134 -17.91 6.03 4.36
CA GLY A 134 -19.16 5.36 4.68
C GLY A 134 -19.50 5.56 6.14
N ASP A 135 -20.74 5.31 6.49
CA ASP A 135 -21.28 5.33 7.85
C ASP A 135 -22.04 4.03 8.19
N GLY A 136 -21.90 3.00 7.35
CA GLY A 136 -22.55 1.70 7.54
C GLY A 136 -24.03 1.66 7.15
N GLU A 137 -24.54 2.63 6.39
CA GLU A 137 -25.94 2.63 5.92
C GLU A 137 -26.24 1.48 4.93
N LEU A 138 -27.50 1.03 4.99
CA LEU A 138 -28.09 0.08 4.06
C LEU A 138 -29.13 0.79 3.19
N ASP A 139 -28.76 1.12 1.95
CA ASP A 139 -29.60 1.91 1.07
C ASP A 139 -30.60 1.05 0.30
N LYS A 140 -31.90 1.38 0.43
CA LYS A 140 -33.02 0.62 -0.17
C LYS A 140 -32.98 0.56 -1.70
N ASN A 141 -32.34 1.52 -2.34
CA ASN A 141 -32.22 1.58 -3.79
C ASN A 141 -30.99 2.41 -4.22
N PHE A 142 -30.62 2.28 -5.48
CA PHE A 142 -29.47 2.96 -6.07
C PHE A 142 -29.52 4.50 -5.96
N ALA A 143 -30.70 5.12 -6.11
CA ALA A 143 -30.82 6.57 -6.02
C ALA A 143 -30.44 7.08 -4.62
N ARG A 144 -30.90 6.38 -3.57
CA ARG A 144 -30.52 6.67 -2.18
C ARG A 144 -29.03 6.46 -1.92
N ALA A 145 -28.47 5.35 -2.39
CA ALA A 145 -27.02 5.09 -2.27
C ALA A 145 -26.17 6.19 -2.93
N ARG A 146 -26.61 6.70 -4.08
CA ARG A 146 -25.93 7.81 -4.77
C ARG A 146 -26.05 9.12 -4.01
N GLU A 147 -27.25 9.49 -3.57
CA GLU A 147 -27.50 10.69 -2.73
C GLU A 147 -26.67 10.63 -1.46
N HIS A 148 -26.63 9.46 -0.83
CA HIS A 148 -25.86 9.20 0.36
C HIS A 148 -24.36 9.42 0.11
N CYS A 149 -23.77 8.82 -0.92
CA CYS A 149 -22.36 9.09 -1.21
C CYS A 149 -22.07 10.56 -1.50
N ALA A 150 -22.98 11.29 -2.17
CA ALA A 150 -22.82 12.72 -2.38
C ALA A 150 -22.83 13.51 -1.06
N ARG A 151 -23.70 13.16 -0.11
CA ARG A 151 -23.74 13.74 1.25
C ARG A 151 -22.42 13.52 2.01
N LEU A 152 -21.75 12.38 1.80
CA LEU A 152 -20.45 12.08 2.38
C LEU A 152 -19.26 12.69 1.62
N GLY A 153 -19.51 13.60 0.66
CA GLY A 153 -18.44 14.22 -0.16
C GLY A 153 -17.76 13.24 -1.12
N GLY A 154 -18.47 12.18 -1.50
CA GLY A 154 -17.96 11.07 -2.30
C GLY A 154 -18.84 10.74 -3.51
N LYS A 155 -18.56 9.58 -4.10
CA LYS A 155 -19.39 8.95 -5.14
C LYS A 155 -19.35 7.44 -4.98
N LEU A 156 -20.33 6.74 -5.53
CA LEU A 156 -20.27 5.28 -5.64
C LEU A 156 -19.04 4.86 -6.45
N LEU A 157 -18.43 3.73 -6.07
CA LEU A 157 -17.37 3.10 -6.84
C LEU A 157 -17.92 2.57 -8.16
N SER A 158 -17.13 2.65 -9.23
CA SER A 158 -17.36 1.81 -10.41
C SER A 158 -17.18 0.34 -10.07
N THR A 159 -17.73 -0.53 -10.90
CA THR A 159 -17.58 -1.99 -10.78
C THR A 159 -16.09 -2.41 -10.75
N GLN A 160 -15.23 -1.75 -11.53
CA GLN A 160 -13.82 -2.08 -11.59
C GLN A 160 -13.06 -1.69 -10.32
N GLU A 161 -13.32 -0.48 -9.79
CA GLU A 161 -12.74 -0.03 -8.53
C GLU A 161 -13.20 -0.93 -7.38
N PHE A 162 -14.50 -1.26 -7.34
CA PHE A 162 -15.06 -2.15 -6.33
C PHE A 162 -14.41 -3.54 -6.34
N ARG A 163 -14.23 -4.14 -7.52
CA ARG A 163 -13.57 -5.45 -7.64
C ARG A 163 -12.10 -5.42 -7.24
N THR A 164 -11.40 -4.32 -7.52
CA THR A 164 -9.99 -4.16 -7.14
C THR A 164 -9.87 -4.07 -5.62
N LEU A 165 -10.68 -3.23 -5.00
CA LEU A 165 -10.80 -3.11 -3.56
C LEU A 165 -11.20 -4.44 -2.90
N SER A 166 -12.21 -5.11 -3.44
CA SER A 166 -12.65 -6.44 -3.01
C SER A 166 -11.45 -7.40 -2.94
N ARG A 167 -10.68 -7.55 -4.02
CA ARG A 167 -9.50 -8.45 -4.05
C ARG A 167 -8.34 -8.03 -3.14
N GLN A 168 -8.22 -6.75 -2.81
CA GLN A 168 -7.14 -6.20 -1.98
C GLN A 168 -7.45 -6.32 -0.49
N TRP A 169 -8.69 -6.00 -0.08
CA TRP A 169 -9.06 -5.80 1.32
C TRP A 169 -10.09 -6.78 1.85
N PHE A 170 -10.75 -7.56 1.02
CA PHE A 170 -11.81 -8.45 1.49
C PHE A 170 -11.56 -9.88 1.02
N GLY A 171 -11.31 -10.09 -0.27
CA GLY A 171 -11.11 -11.41 -0.87
C GLY A 171 -12.21 -12.36 -0.48
N LEU A 172 -11.94 -13.67 -0.54
CA LEU A 172 -12.92 -14.71 -0.19
C LEU A 172 -13.17 -14.83 1.34
N SER A 173 -13.20 -13.72 2.07
CA SER A 173 -13.48 -13.69 3.50
C SER A 173 -14.94 -13.98 3.82
N SER A 174 -15.13 -14.45 5.04
CA SER A 174 -16.43 -14.63 5.69
C SER A 174 -16.41 -13.97 7.06
N GLY A 175 -17.58 -13.82 7.68
CA GLY A 175 -17.71 -13.21 9.01
C GLY A 175 -18.01 -11.71 8.96
N ARG A 176 -18.08 -11.10 10.14
CA ARG A 176 -18.43 -9.68 10.30
C ARG A 176 -17.25 -8.79 9.95
N LEU A 177 -17.54 -7.72 9.22
CA LEU A 177 -16.50 -6.77 8.81
C LEU A 177 -15.87 -6.05 9.99
N ARG A 178 -16.65 -5.79 11.05
CA ARG A 178 -16.17 -5.17 12.30
C ARG A 178 -15.30 -6.10 13.15
N ASP A 179 -15.36 -7.42 12.94
CA ASP A 179 -14.43 -8.35 13.60
C ASP A 179 -13.07 -8.36 12.88
N LEU A 180 -13.11 -8.26 11.53
CA LEU A 180 -11.90 -8.18 10.69
C LEU A 180 -11.22 -6.80 10.81
N TYR A 181 -12.02 -5.73 10.83
CA TYR A 181 -11.61 -4.33 10.85
C TYR A 181 -12.29 -3.57 12.00
N PRO A 182 -11.83 -3.76 13.26
CA PRO A 182 -12.49 -3.22 14.44
C PRO A 182 -12.46 -1.70 14.55
N GLU A 183 -11.51 -1.04 13.90
CA GLU A 183 -11.41 0.42 13.90
C GLU A 183 -12.20 1.07 12.74
N ALA A 184 -12.80 0.26 11.85
CA ALA A 184 -13.42 0.77 10.63
C ALA A 184 -14.86 1.25 10.82
N THR A 185 -15.06 2.57 10.82
CA THR A 185 -16.38 3.20 11.00
C THR A 185 -17.26 3.17 9.75
N ILE A 186 -16.71 2.75 8.60
CA ILE A 186 -17.45 2.64 7.34
C ILE A 186 -18.42 1.44 7.31
N PHE A 187 -18.36 0.57 8.31
CA PHE A 187 -19.21 -0.61 8.46
C PHE A 187 -20.03 -0.53 9.75
N ASN A 188 -21.29 -0.95 9.68
CA ASN A 188 -22.09 -1.16 10.88
C ASN A 188 -21.78 -2.53 11.53
N GLN A 189 -22.33 -2.77 12.73
CA GLN A 189 -22.08 -3.97 13.53
C GLN A 189 -22.61 -5.29 12.92
N GLN A 190 -23.53 -5.20 11.96
CA GLN A 190 -24.20 -6.35 11.36
C GLN A 190 -23.62 -6.73 9.99
N MET A 191 -22.89 -5.81 9.34
CA MET A 191 -22.34 -6.03 8.00
C MET A 191 -21.32 -7.17 7.97
N GLN A 192 -21.46 -8.02 6.96
CA GLN A 192 -20.63 -9.19 6.73
C GLN A 192 -19.82 -9.06 5.45
N ALA A 193 -18.70 -9.77 5.35
CA ALA A 193 -17.94 -9.88 4.10
C ALA A 193 -18.79 -10.49 2.96
N GLY A 194 -19.77 -11.31 3.33
CA GLY A 194 -20.79 -11.88 2.45
C GLY A 194 -21.81 -10.89 1.89
N ASP A 195 -21.88 -9.66 2.42
CA ASP A 195 -22.91 -8.70 2.03
C ASP A 195 -22.65 -8.06 0.68
N SER A 196 -23.69 -7.40 0.18
CA SER A 196 -23.70 -6.77 -1.13
C SER A 196 -23.65 -5.27 -1.01
N PHE A 197 -23.02 -4.60 -1.98
CA PHE A 197 -22.82 -3.16 -1.95
C PHE A 197 -23.16 -2.53 -3.30
N TRP A 198 -23.74 -1.34 -3.24
CA TRP A 198 -24.05 -0.55 -4.43
C TRP A 198 -22.78 -0.10 -5.15
N VAL A 199 -22.84 -0.14 -6.48
CA VAL A 199 -21.82 0.42 -7.37
C VAL A 199 -22.48 1.38 -8.35
N HIS A 200 -21.67 2.20 -9.01
CA HIS A 200 -22.09 3.26 -9.91
C HIS A 200 -23.00 2.77 -11.05
N GLU A 201 -22.80 1.55 -11.54
CA GLU A 201 -23.59 0.95 -12.62
C GLU A 201 -24.95 0.39 -12.16
N ALA A 202 -25.42 0.80 -10.97
CA ALA A 202 -26.69 0.42 -10.37
C ALA A 202 -26.89 -1.09 -10.17
N LYS A 203 -25.80 -1.84 -10.00
CA LYS A 203 -25.81 -3.30 -9.85
C LYS A 203 -25.07 -3.71 -8.58
N PRO A 204 -25.75 -4.20 -7.54
CA PRO A 204 -25.06 -4.56 -6.31
C PRO A 204 -24.08 -5.71 -6.56
N LEU A 205 -22.92 -5.65 -5.90
CA LEU A 205 -21.89 -6.69 -5.97
C LEU A 205 -21.61 -7.23 -4.56
N TYR A 206 -21.33 -8.53 -4.45
CA TYR A 206 -20.86 -9.13 -3.21
C TYR A 206 -19.47 -8.58 -2.85
N LEU A 207 -19.25 -8.16 -1.60
CA LEU A 207 -17.99 -7.54 -1.17
C LEU A 207 -16.80 -8.49 -1.26
N HIS A 208 -16.97 -9.74 -0.83
CA HIS A 208 -15.90 -10.74 -0.82
C HIS A 208 -15.49 -11.24 -2.24
N THR A 209 -16.41 -11.28 -3.20
CA THR A 209 -16.11 -11.81 -4.54
C THR A 209 -16.07 -10.76 -5.66
N GLY A 210 -16.71 -9.61 -5.47
CA GLY A 210 -16.96 -8.64 -6.55
C GLY A 210 -17.88 -9.18 -7.66
N ALA A 211 -18.56 -10.31 -7.41
CA ALA A 211 -19.55 -10.88 -8.31
C ALA A 211 -20.89 -10.17 -8.19
N LYS A 212 -21.72 -10.24 -9.24
CA LYS A 212 -23.08 -9.69 -9.20
C LYS A 212 -23.87 -10.32 -8.05
N SER A 213 -24.61 -9.50 -7.35
CA SER A 213 -25.50 -9.93 -6.27
C SER A 213 -26.96 -9.69 -6.64
N ASN A 214 -27.81 -10.55 -6.09
CA ASN A 214 -29.26 -10.39 -6.11
C ASN A 214 -29.82 -10.10 -4.70
N ASN A 215 -28.96 -9.83 -3.72
CA ASN A 215 -29.37 -9.56 -2.35
C ASN A 215 -30.14 -8.25 -2.25
N ARG A 216 -31.07 -8.22 -1.29
CA ARG A 216 -31.87 -7.03 -0.97
C ARG A 216 -31.27 -6.18 0.15
N ASN A 217 -30.38 -6.77 0.96
CA ASN A 217 -29.62 -6.04 1.95
C ASN A 217 -28.35 -5.50 1.30
N VAL A 218 -28.37 -4.23 0.89
CA VAL A 218 -27.30 -3.64 0.09
C VAL A 218 -26.71 -2.45 0.85
N GLY A 219 -25.45 -2.58 1.24
CA GLY A 219 -24.67 -1.52 1.85
C GLY A 219 -24.18 -0.50 0.83
N THR A 220 -23.69 0.62 1.35
CA THR A 220 -23.11 1.69 0.54
C THR A 220 -21.70 1.98 1.00
N LEU A 221 -20.75 1.85 0.06
CA LEU A 221 -19.38 2.33 0.22
C LEU A 221 -19.14 3.41 -0.83
N CYS A 222 -18.47 4.47 -0.40
CA CYS A 222 -18.26 5.64 -1.22
C CYS A 222 -16.77 5.85 -1.45
N ARG A 223 -16.39 6.16 -2.68
CA ARG A 223 -15.08 6.74 -2.98
C ARG A 223 -15.11 8.21 -2.61
N HIS A 224 -14.21 8.63 -1.72
CA HIS A 224 -13.99 10.03 -1.43
C HIS A 224 -13.51 10.80 -2.67
N GLN A 225 -13.97 12.04 -2.83
CA GLN A 225 -13.51 12.93 -3.89
C GLN A 225 -12.52 13.97 -3.33
N TYR A 226 -11.24 13.75 -3.61
CA TYR A 226 -10.21 14.77 -3.38
C TYR A 226 -10.43 15.95 -4.32
N ASP A 227 -10.28 17.18 -3.80
CA ASP A 227 -10.25 18.37 -4.63
C ASP A 227 -9.06 18.29 -5.59
N LYS A 228 -9.34 18.42 -6.89
CA LYS A 228 -8.32 18.36 -7.94
C LYS A 228 -7.35 19.54 -7.91
N ARG A 229 -7.69 20.62 -7.20
CA ARG A 229 -6.89 21.85 -7.10
C ARG A 229 -5.86 21.82 -5.96
N ALA A 230 -5.88 20.79 -5.13
CA ALA A 230 -5.07 20.70 -3.91
C ALA A 230 -3.84 19.79 -4.04
N VAL A 231 -3.34 19.59 -5.27
CA VAL A 231 -2.10 18.85 -5.59
C VAL A 231 -1.17 19.77 -6.36
#